data_AF-A0A9X2RIE9-F1
#
_entry.id   AF-A0A9X2RIE9-F1
#
_cell.length_a   1.000
_cell.length_b   1.000
_cell.length_c   1.000
_cell.angle_alpha   90.00
_cell.angle_beta   90.00
_cell.angle_gamma   90.00
#
_symmetry.space_group_name_H-M   'P 1'
#
loop_
_entity.id
_entity.type
_entity.pdbx_description
1 polymer ?
#
loop_
_entity_poly.entity_id
_entity_poly.type
_entity_poly.pdbx_seq_one_letter_code
_entity_poly.pdbx_strand_id
1 'polypeptide(L)'
;MTESQRRVMTEGRILGTMDGPAPFPPRNIEEEPMAKDRDTVWDEWGELVNMAPKELEEWLETDESKEVGADSGDGESKGHKSGERIVKIKRTNKDDLSDDQWEHMGKVVGYIKRHKAQGGPDGDVEDSDWRYSLMNWGHDPMKD
;
A
#
# COMPACT_ATOMS: atom_id res chain seq x y z
N MET A 1 63.32 -30.39 44.88
CA MET A 1 63.82 -31.56 44.12
C MET A 1 62.60 -32.45 43.92
N THR A 2 62.07 -32.75 42.74
CA THR A 2 62.74 -33.18 41.51
C THR A 2 61.90 -32.84 40.28
N GLU A 3 62.64 -32.53 39.23
CA GLU A 3 62.29 -32.39 37.83
C GLU A 3 62.17 -33.77 37.16
N SER A 4 61.21 -33.95 36.22
CA SER A 4 61.29 -34.93 35.11
C SER A 4 60.03 -34.81 34.24
N GLN A 5 60.05 -34.12 33.09
CA GLN A 5 60.54 -34.54 31.77
C GLN A 5 59.80 -35.74 31.13
N ARG A 6 59.22 -35.43 29.95
CA ARG A 6 58.97 -36.23 28.74
C ARG A 6 57.86 -37.30 28.75
N ARG A 7 56.94 -37.21 27.76
CA ARG A 7 56.93 -38.02 26.52
C ARG A 7 55.70 -37.69 25.63
N VAL A 8 55.91 -37.06 24.46
CA VAL A 8 55.69 -37.54 23.08
C VAL A 8 54.27 -38.02 22.70
N MET A 9 53.67 -37.22 21.82
CA MET A 9 52.73 -37.48 20.70
C MET A 9 52.02 -38.83 20.59
N THR A 10 50.67 -38.77 20.48
CA THR A 10 49.92 -39.49 19.44
C THR A 10 48.72 -38.65 19.00
N GLU A 11 48.59 -38.49 17.69
CA GLU A 11 47.51 -37.78 17.01
C GLU A 11 46.17 -38.49 17.19
N GLY A 12 45.12 -37.72 17.45
CA GLY A 12 43.74 -38.19 17.57
C GLY A 12 42.79 -37.07 17.18
N ARG A 13 42.55 -36.94 15.88
CA ARG A 13 41.55 -36.07 15.25
C ARG A 13 40.20 -36.22 15.96
N ILE A 14 39.72 -35.14 16.58
CA ILE A 14 38.29 -34.95 16.84
C ILE A 14 37.92 -33.55 16.36
N LEU A 15 37.38 -33.51 15.14
CA LEU A 15 36.64 -32.37 14.61
C LEU A 15 35.39 -32.20 15.47
N GLY A 16 35.47 -31.32 16.47
CA GLY A 16 34.29 -30.80 17.17
C GLY A 16 33.74 -29.65 16.34
N THR A 17 32.66 -29.90 15.62
CA THR A 17 31.85 -28.88 14.93
C THR A 17 31.37 -27.85 15.94
N MET A 18 31.97 -26.65 15.91
CA MET A 18 31.36 -25.47 16.52
C MET A 18 30.22 -25.02 15.60
N ASP A 19 29.10 -25.74 15.68
CA ASP A 19 27.82 -25.31 15.11
C ASP A 19 27.12 -24.42 16.16
N GLY A 20 27.72 -23.25 16.39
CA GLY A 20 27.04 -22.14 17.04
C GLY A 20 26.33 -21.34 15.96
N PRO A 21 25.07 -20.89 16.16
CA PRO A 21 24.39 -20.09 15.16
C PRO A 21 25.26 -18.89 14.83
N ALA A 22 25.51 -18.67 13.54
CA ALA A 22 26.20 -17.49 13.04
C ALA A 22 25.66 -16.24 13.75
N PRO A 23 26.50 -15.25 14.10
CA PRO A 23 26.00 -13.97 14.56
C PRO A 23 25.00 -13.50 13.50
N PHE A 24 23.79 -13.18 13.94
CA PHE A 24 22.70 -12.75 13.06
C PHE A 24 23.28 -11.83 11.98
N PRO A 25 22.98 -12.07 10.69
CA PRO A 25 23.33 -11.11 9.66
C PRO A 25 22.85 -9.73 10.13
N PRO A 26 23.54 -8.61 9.78
CA PRO A 26 23.00 -7.29 10.10
C PRO A 26 21.54 -7.34 9.68
N ARG A 27 20.63 -7.15 10.64
CA ARG A 27 19.22 -6.96 10.34
C ARG A 27 19.26 -5.91 9.25
N ASN A 28 18.92 -6.32 8.03
CA ASN A 28 18.59 -5.37 7.00
C ASN A 28 17.59 -4.50 7.72
N ILE A 29 17.96 -3.24 7.98
CA ILE A 29 17.02 -2.26 8.48
C ILE A 29 15.96 -2.34 7.41
N GLU A 30 14.86 -3.01 7.75
CA GLU A 30 13.77 -3.23 6.83
C GLU A 30 13.48 -1.85 6.29
N GLU A 31 13.56 -1.73 4.97
CA GLU A 31 13.26 -0.51 4.26
C GLU A 31 11.97 0.03 4.87
N GLU A 32 12.09 1.11 5.65
CA GLU A 32 11.00 2.03 5.96
C GLU A 32 10.22 2.10 4.65
N PRO A 33 8.91 1.75 4.61
CA PRO A 33 8.22 1.55 3.34
C PRO A 33 8.46 2.79 2.52
N MET A 34 9.34 2.68 1.52
CA MET A 34 9.81 3.83 0.77
C MET A 34 8.53 4.43 0.21
N ALA A 35 8.18 5.63 0.68
CA ALA A 35 7.08 6.38 0.10
C ALA A 35 7.32 6.29 -1.41
N LYS A 36 6.37 5.68 -2.13
CA LYS A 36 6.53 5.41 -3.55
C LYS A 36 7.05 6.69 -4.20
N ASP A 37 8.05 6.54 -5.06
CA ASP A 37 8.57 7.68 -5.80
C ASP A 37 7.42 8.44 -6.48
N ARG A 38 7.50 9.78 -6.52
CA ARG A 38 6.39 10.62 -6.97
C ARG A 38 6.02 10.35 -8.42
N ASP A 39 6.99 10.01 -9.27
CA ASP A 39 6.68 9.67 -10.66
C ASP A 39 5.95 8.32 -10.74
N THR A 40 6.35 7.34 -9.94
CA THR A 40 5.59 6.08 -9.82
C THR A 40 4.16 6.32 -9.32
N VAL A 41 3.98 7.19 -8.32
CA VAL A 41 2.64 7.56 -7.83
C VAL A 41 1.83 8.27 -8.91
N TRP A 42 2.45 9.18 -9.64
CA TRP A 42 1.80 9.93 -10.71
C TRP A 42 1.29 9.03 -11.82
N ASP A 43 2.14 8.12 -12.30
CA ASP A 43 1.80 7.19 -13.37
C ASP A 43 0.70 6.23 -12.94
N GLU A 44 0.88 5.56 -11.79
CA GLU A 44 -0.13 4.61 -11.26
C GLU A 44 -1.46 5.32 -10.94
N TRP A 45 -1.42 6.56 -10.46
CA TRP A 45 -2.63 7.35 -10.22
C TRP A 45 -3.33 7.71 -11.53
N GLY A 46 -2.59 8.14 -12.54
CA GLY A 46 -3.13 8.48 -13.86
C GLY A 46 -3.79 7.29 -14.55
N GLU A 47 -3.26 6.10 -14.35
CA GLU A 47 -3.84 4.85 -14.86
C GLU A 47 -5.12 4.44 -14.10
N LEU A 48 -5.14 4.60 -12.78
CA LEU A 48 -6.21 4.07 -11.95
C LEU A 48 -7.38 5.04 -11.75
N VAL A 49 -7.13 6.34 -11.63
CA VAL A 49 -8.19 7.33 -11.34
C VAL A 49 -8.86 7.77 -12.64
N ASN A 50 -9.75 6.93 -13.16
CA ASN A 50 -10.36 7.02 -14.48
C ASN A 50 -11.64 7.89 -14.55
N MET A 51 -12.24 8.29 -13.41
CA MET A 51 -13.41 9.18 -13.41
C MET A 51 -13.03 10.64 -13.60
N ALA A 52 -13.74 11.39 -14.45
CA ALA A 52 -13.49 12.82 -14.64
C ALA A 52 -13.82 13.62 -13.37
N PRO A 53 -13.22 14.80 -13.13
CA PRO A 53 -13.49 15.58 -11.90
C PRO A 53 -14.98 15.89 -11.71
N LYS A 54 -15.65 16.33 -12.78
CA LYS A 54 -17.08 16.64 -12.76
C LYS A 54 -17.94 15.40 -12.51
N GLU A 55 -17.58 14.29 -13.14
CA GLU A 55 -18.29 13.02 -12.96
C GLU A 55 -18.15 12.51 -11.53
N LEU A 56 -16.96 12.59 -10.95
CA LEU A 56 -16.72 12.22 -9.56
C LEU A 56 -17.48 13.14 -8.60
N GLU A 57 -17.55 14.45 -8.87
CA GLU A 57 -18.39 15.39 -8.11
C GLU A 57 -19.86 14.96 -8.14
N GLU A 58 -20.41 14.71 -9.33
CA GLU A 58 -21.81 14.26 -9.50
C GLU A 58 -22.08 12.93 -8.79
N TRP A 59 -21.14 11.97 -8.86
CA TRP A 59 -21.22 10.73 -8.11
C TRP A 59 -21.22 10.97 -6.60
N LEU A 60 -20.35 11.85 -6.09
CA LEU A 60 -20.24 12.10 -4.67
C LEU A 60 -21.52 12.72 -4.10
N GLU A 61 -22.30 13.46 -4.89
CA GLU A 61 -23.58 14.03 -4.44
C GLU A 61 -24.68 12.99 -4.19
N THR A 62 -24.54 11.77 -4.69
CA THR A 62 -25.52 10.67 -4.54
C THR A 62 -25.61 10.14 -3.10
N ASP A 63 -26.72 9.47 -2.77
CA ASP A 63 -26.90 8.87 -1.45
C ASP A 63 -26.11 7.57 -1.33
N GLU A 64 -26.01 6.81 -2.42
CA GLU A 64 -25.19 5.60 -2.56
C GLU A 64 -23.72 5.89 -2.20
N SER A 65 -23.16 6.99 -2.73
CA SER A 65 -21.81 7.44 -2.40
C SER A 65 -21.61 7.71 -0.89
N LYS A 66 -22.61 8.32 -0.23
CA LYS A 66 -22.52 8.69 1.19
C LYS A 66 -22.66 7.47 2.10
N GLU A 67 -23.46 6.49 1.69
CA GLU A 67 -23.78 5.29 2.46
C GLU A 67 -22.69 4.20 2.33
N VAL A 68 -21.95 4.17 1.22
CA VAL A 68 -20.97 3.09 0.96
C VAL A 68 -19.61 3.39 1.57
N GLY A 69 -19.18 2.47 2.45
CA GLY A 69 -17.82 2.39 2.98
C GLY A 69 -17.76 2.28 4.50
N ALA A 70 -16.54 2.19 5.03
CA ALA A 70 -16.35 2.22 6.48
C ALA A 70 -16.60 3.64 7.01
N ASP A 71 -17.52 3.76 7.96
CA ASP A 71 -17.74 4.97 8.74
C ASP A 71 -16.43 5.48 9.34
N SER A 72 -16.19 6.78 9.20
CA SER A 72 -15.02 7.44 9.80
C SER A 72 -15.19 7.68 11.31
N GLY A 73 -16.37 7.38 11.87
CA GLY A 73 -16.78 7.77 13.22
C GLY A 73 -17.51 9.12 13.29
N ASP A 74 -17.52 9.88 12.20
CA ASP A 74 -18.15 11.22 12.10
C ASP A 74 -19.47 11.22 11.29
N GLY A 75 -19.97 10.05 10.88
CA GLY A 75 -21.18 9.91 10.05
C GLY A 75 -20.96 10.10 8.54
N GLU A 76 -19.71 10.06 8.09
CA GLU A 76 -19.35 10.14 6.67
C GLU A 76 -18.29 9.07 6.34
N SER A 77 -18.48 8.38 5.21
CA SER A 77 -17.60 7.28 4.82
C SER A 77 -16.20 7.78 4.46
N LYS A 78 -15.16 7.00 4.82
CA LYS A 78 -13.77 7.34 4.47
C LYS A 78 -13.54 7.49 2.96
N GLY A 79 -14.30 6.73 2.18
CA GLY A 79 -14.25 6.78 0.72
C GLY A 79 -14.78 8.11 0.20
N HIS A 80 -15.93 8.57 0.69
CA HIS A 80 -16.53 9.83 0.26
C HIS A 80 -15.58 11.03 0.48
N LYS A 81 -15.03 11.16 1.70
CA LYS A 81 -14.01 12.18 2.03
C LYS A 81 -12.78 12.08 1.12
N SER A 82 -12.40 10.87 0.73
CA SER A 82 -11.30 10.64 -0.21
C SER A 82 -11.66 11.17 -1.61
N GLY A 83 -12.86 10.87 -2.10
CA GLY A 83 -13.38 11.35 -3.38
C GLY A 83 -13.33 12.87 -3.51
N GLU A 84 -13.78 13.61 -2.49
CA GLU A 84 -13.71 15.08 -2.50
C GLU A 84 -12.27 15.60 -2.65
N ARG A 85 -11.32 14.89 -2.03
CA ARG A 85 -9.91 15.24 -2.11
C ARG A 85 -9.31 14.88 -3.46
N ILE A 86 -9.71 13.76 -4.06
CA ILE A 86 -9.35 13.37 -5.43
C ILE A 86 -9.79 14.45 -6.42
N VAL A 87 -11.02 14.96 -6.30
CA VAL A 87 -11.53 16.07 -7.13
C VAL A 87 -10.60 17.29 -7.05
N LYS A 88 -10.20 17.70 -5.84
CA LYS A 88 -9.28 18.83 -5.64
C LYS A 88 -7.92 18.57 -6.29
N ILE A 89 -7.39 17.35 -6.15
CA ILE A 89 -6.12 16.94 -6.76
C ILE A 89 -6.20 16.97 -8.29
N LYS A 90 -7.27 16.43 -8.90
CA LYS A 90 -7.44 16.46 -10.37
C LYS A 90 -7.62 17.87 -10.95
N ARG A 91 -7.92 18.87 -10.10
CA ARG A 91 -8.00 20.29 -10.46
C ARG A 91 -6.72 21.07 -10.12
N THR A 92 -5.69 20.40 -9.60
CA THR A 92 -4.38 20.98 -9.25
C THR A 92 -3.35 20.55 -10.31
N ASN A 93 -2.46 21.45 -10.74
CA ASN A 93 -1.38 21.06 -11.65
C ASN A 93 -0.36 20.17 -10.93
N LYS A 94 0.31 19.25 -11.65
CA LYS A 94 1.33 18.34 -11.08
C LYS A 94 2.39 19.09 -10.26
N ASP A 95 2.87 20.22 -10.77
CA ASP A 95 3.93 21.04 -10.15
C ASP A 95 3.45 21.79 -8.89
N ASP A 96 2.13 21.96 -8.72
CA ASP A 96 1.50 22.66 -7.60
C ASP A 96 1.01 21.69 -6.50
N LEU A 97 1.20 20.38 -6.67
CA LEU A 97 0.74 19.37 -5.70
C LEU A 97 1.53 19.44 -4.39
N SER A 98 0.81 19.55 -3.27
CA SER A 98 1.42 19.54 -1.95
C SER A 98 1.90 18.13 -1.54
N ASP A 99 2.81 18.05 -0.58
CA ASP A 99 3.28 16.78 -0.02
C ASP A 99 2.14 15.92 0.53
N ASP A 100 1.16 16.56 1.19
CA ASP A 100 -0.03 15.88 1.67
C ASP A 100 -0.84 15.29 0.50
N GLN A 101 -0.99 16.03 -0.61
CA GLN A 101 -1.69 15.54 -1.80
C GLN A 101 -0.96 14.34 -2.41
N TRP A 102 0.37 14.38 -2.51
CA TRP A 102 1.18 13.23 -2.95
C TRP A 102 0.99 11.99 -2.06
N GLU A 103 0.98 12.18 -0.74
CA GLU A 103 0.72 11.08 0.20
C GLU A 103 -0.68 10.49 0.00
N HIS A 104 -1.67 11.34 -0.22
CA HIS A 104 -3.03 10.89 -0.51
C HIS A 104 -3.12 10.15 -1.84
N MET A 105 -2.38 10.60 -2.86
CA MET A 105 -2.31 9.90 -4.13
C MET A 105 -1.80 8.47 -3.97
N GLY A 106 -0.73 8.28 -3.19
CA GLY A 106 -0.24 6.95 -2.85
C GLY A 106 -1.28 6.08 -2.14
N LYS A 107 -2.06 6.66 -1.21
CA LYS A 107 -3.13 5.95 -0.49
C LYS A 107 -4.24 5.48 -1.43
N VAL A 108 -4.70 6.34 -2.34
CA VAL A 108 -5.75 5.99 -3.32
C VAL A 108 -5.29 4.88 -4.25
N VAL A 109 -4.09 4.99 -4.80
CA VAL A 109 -3.51 3.94 -5.65
C VAL A 109 -3.44 2.60 -4.90
N GLY A 110 -2.98 2.61 -3.66
CA GLY A 110 -2.94 1.42 -2.81
C GLY A 110 -4.33 0.83 -2.55
N TYR A 111 -5.31 1.70 -2.28
CA TYR A 111 -6.70 1.30 -2.06
C TYR A 111 -7.29 0.61 -3.29
N ILE A 112 -7.27 1.28 -4.45
CA ILE A 112 -7.84 0.76 -5.70
C ILE A 112 -7.22 -0.60 -6.05
N LYS A 113 -5.88 -0.70 -6.05
CA LYS A 113 -5.19 -1.97 -6.36
C LYS A 113 -5.61 -3.10 -5.43
N ARG A 114 -5.62 -2.85 -4.11
CA ARG A 114 -6.01 -3.86 -3.12
C ARG A 114 -7.48 -4.24 -3.22
N HIS A 115 -8.36 -3.29 -3.49
CA HIS A 115 -9.81 -3.53 -3.53
C HIS A 115 -10.22 -4.22 -4.83
N LYS A 116 -9.55 -3.95 -5.95
CA LYS A 116 -9.68 -4.72 -7.19
C LYS A 116 -9.16 -6.15 -7.04
N ALA A 117 -8.01 -6.34 -6.39
CA ALA A 117 -7.42 -7.66 -6.19
C ALA A 117 -8.25 -8.58 -5.28
N GLN A 118 -9.09 -8.02 -4.40
CA GLN A 118 -10.04 -8.80 -3.60
C GLN A 118 -11.18 -9.39 -4.44
N GLY A 119 -11.41 -8.86 -5.65
CA GLY A 119 -12.47 -9.28 -6.56
C GLY A 119 -13.79 -8.59 -6.27
N GLY A 120 -14.48 -8.19 -7.34
CA GLY A 120 -15.88 -7.76 -7.29
C GLY A 120 -16.85 -8.94 -7.27
N PRO A 121 -18.17 -8.69 -7.18
CA PRO A 121 -19.17 -9.76 -7.28
C PRO A 121 -19.10 -10.48 -8.63
N ASP A 122 -19.34 -11.79 -8.65
CA ASP A 122 -19.42 -12.60 -9.88
C ASP A 122 -20.64 -12.26 -10.76
N GLY A 123 -21.60 -11.54 -10.19
CA GLY A 123 -22.87 -11.18 -10.80
C GLY A 123 -22.93 -9.71 -11.23
N ASP A 124 -23.97 -9.02 -10.78
CA ASP A 124 -24.17 -7.62 -11.13
C ASP A 124 -23.14 -6.70 -10.43
N VAL A 125 -22.25 -6.13 -11.23
CA VAL A 125 -21.22 -5.19 -10.77
C VAL A 125 -21.76 -3.76 -10.74
N GLU A 126 -22.78 -3.44 -11.55
CA GLU A 126 -23.24 -2.08 -11.80
C GLU A 126 -23.75 -1.42 -10.52
N ASP A 127 -24.58 -2.13 -9.75
CA ASP A 127 -25.19 -1.61 -8.52
C ASP A 127 -24.53 -2.17 -7.25
N SER A 128 -23.25 -2.56 -7.33
CA SER A 128 -22.56 -3.22 -6.22
C SER A 128 -21.85 -2.23 -5.29
N ASP A 129 -21.90 -2.49 -3.98
CA ASP A 129 -21.11 -1.76 -2.96
C ASP A 129 -19.61 -1.75 -3.30
N TRP A 130 -19.12 -2.81 -3.96
CA TRP A 130 -17.73 -2.90 -4.43
C TRP A 130 -17.41 -1.83 -5.47
N ARG A 131 -18.27 -1.68 -6.50
CA ARG A 131 -18.13 -0.65 -7.52
C ARG A 131 -18.29 0.74 -6.90
N TYR A 132 -19.33 0.95 -6.10
CA TYR A 132 -19.60 2.23 -5.45
C TYR A 132 -18.44 2.67 -4.54
N SER A 133 -17.83 1.72 -3.83
CA SER A 133 -16.62 1.99 -3.06
C SER A 133 -15.46 2.39 -3.97
N LEU A 134 -15.22 1.71 -5.09
CA LEU A 134 -14.18 2.11 -6.03
C LEU A 134 -14.44 3.50 -6.63
N MET A 135 -15.69 3.83 -6.95
CA MET A 135 -16.09 5.13 -7.49
C MET A 135 -15.86 6.26 -6.49
N ASN A 136 -16.10 6.02 -5.19
CA ASN A 136 -15.71 6.94 -4.11
C ASN A 136 -14.20 7.21 -4.09
N TRP A 137 -13.39 6.29 -4.60
CA TRP A 137 -11.94 6.44 -4.76
C TRP A 137 -11.54 6.83 -6.20
N GLY A 138 -12.48 7.32 -7.00
CA GLY A 138 -12.25 7.88 -8.34
C GLY A 138 -11.98 6.85 -9.44
N HIS A 139 -12.25 5.57 -9.18
CA HIS A 139 -12.11 4.48 -10.14
C HIS A 139 -13.47 3.84 -10.43
N ASP A 140 -13.91 3.88 -11.68
CA ASP A 140 -15.05 3.10 -12.13
C ASP A 140 -14.56 1.84 -12.87
N PRO A 141 -14.71 0.63 -12.31
CA PRO A 141 -14.32 -0.62 -12.95
C PRO A 141 -15.12 -0.94 -14.22
N MET A 142 -16.22 -0.25 -14.49
CA MET A 142 -16.97 -0.38 -15.75
C MET A 142 -16.35 0.42 -16.91
N LYS A 143 -15.29 1.18 -16.66
CA LYS A 143 -14.57 1.99 -17.66
C LYS A 143 -13.22 1.43 -18.09
N ASP A 144 -12.87 0.24 -17.60
CA ASP A 144 -11.61 -0.44 -17.89
C ASP A 144 -11.64 -1.23 -19.22
#